data_AF-A0A7K2VHR8-F1
#
_entry.id   AF-A0A7K2VHR8-F1
#
_cell.length_a   1.000
_cell.length_b   1.000
_cell.length_c   1.000
_cell.angle_alpha   90.00
_cell.angle_beta   90.00
_cell.angle_gamma   90.00
#
_symmetry.space_group_name_H-M   'P 1'
#
loop_
_entity.id
_entity.type
_entity.pdbx_description
1 polymer ?
#
loop_
_entity_poly.entity_id
_entity_poly.type
_entity_poly.pdbx_seq_one_letter_code
_entity_poly.pdbx_strand_id
1 'polypeptide(L)'
;MRLIRSRAAAVAALVLGAGLTGISTAGPVHASVAECTNGANGFVSIPYNKSGSVKTSVSLGRTTVQLHVGPINGKDYGWAKITGSTQRGDQVWMDWTTTGGNGWLQCGPWSVSTDGNPNTSAAQVVNYSNSQWLFRACGKQVGGTSKCTGWW
;
A
#
# COMPACT_ATOMS: atom_id res chain seq x y z
N MET A 1 -17.74 56.43 63.01
CA MET A 1 -16.32 56.03 63.12
C MET A 1 -15.89 55.44 61.78
N ARG A 2 -14.82 55.97 61.18
CA ARG A 2 -14.16 55.45 59.96
C ARG A 2 -13.11 54.40 60.35
N LEU A 3 -12.94 53.34 59.54
CA LEU A 3 -11.73 52.53 59.30
C LEU A 3 -12.05 51.63 58.07
N ILE A 4 -11.53 51.85 56.85
CA ILE A 4 -10.17 51.66 56.28
C ILE A 4 -9.86 50.20 55.84
N ARG A 5 -9.70 50.05 54.51
CA ARG A 5 -8.79 49.20 53.68
C ARG A 5 -8.90 47.66 53.59
N SER A 6 -9.19 47.23 52.35
CA SER A 6 -8.36 46.43 51.39
C SER A 6 -7.72 45.08 51.78
N ARG A 7 -8.03 44.03 50.99
CA ARG A 7 -7.15 43.09 50.22
C ARG A 7 -7.99 41.86 49.75
N ALA A 8 -8.10 41.58 48.43
CA ALA A 8 -7.46 40.49 47.65
C ALA A 8 -7.73 39.07 48.22
N ALA A 9 -8.04 37.97 47.52
CA ALA A 9 -7.93 37.52 46.12
C ALA A 9 -8.87 36.27 45.99
N ALA A 10 -9.60 36.06 44.88
CA ALA A 10 -9.29 35.14 43.77
C ALA A 10 -10.01 33.77 43.77
N VAL A 11 -10.34 33.36 42.54
CA VAL A 11 -10.63 32.03 41.99
C VAL A 11 -12.02 31.41 42.21
N ALA A 12 -12.83 31.45 41.16
CA ALA A 12 -13.81 30.39 40.87
C ALA A 12 -13.80 30.10 39.35
N ALA A 13 -13.64 28.81 39.05
CA ALA A 13 -13.40 28.22 37.73
C ALA A 13 -14.62 28.28 36.80
N LEU A 14 -14.39 28.10 35.50
CA LEU A 14 -15.28 27.34 34.62
C LEU A 14 -14.52 26.82 33.40
N VAL A 15 -14.32 25.50 33.42
CA VAL A 15 -13.76 24.67 32.35
C VAL A 15 -14.82 24.56 31.26
N LEU A 16 -14.50 24.96 30.03
CA LEU A 16 -15.24 24.59 28.83
C LEU A 16 -14.24 24.02 27.83
N GLY A 17 -14.02 22.71 27.92
CA GLY A 17 -13.31 21.94 26.91
C GLY A 17 -14.14 21.86 25.64
N ALA A 18 -13.74 22.61 24.62
CA ALA A 18 -14.29 22.52 23.28
C ALA A 18 -13.48 21.49 22.47
N GLY A 19 -14.22 20.61 21.79
CA GLY A 19 -13.76 19.34 21.25
C GLY A 19 -12.56 19.41 20.30
N LEU A 20 -11.58 18.55 20.57
CA LEU A 20 -10.64 18.07 19.57
C LEU A 20 -11.42 17.23 18.55
N THR A 21 -11.81 17.82 17.43
CA THR A 21 -12.10 17.07 16.21
C THR A 21 -10.79 16.50 15.68
N GLY A 22 -10.37 15.37 16.27
CA GLY A 22 -9.31 14.55 15.72
C GLY A 22 -9.76 14.06 14.35
N ILE A 23 -9.26 14.70 13.29
CA ILE A 23 -9.29 14.17 11.93
C ILE A 23 -8.50 12.87 12.00
N SER A 24 -9.23 11.78 12.18
CA SER A 24 -8.68 10.43 12.13
C SER A 24 -8.37 10.18 10.66
N THR A 25 -7.16 10.54 10.21
CA THR A 25 -6.68 10.04 8.94
C THR A 25 -6.60 8.53 9.08
N ALA A 26 -7.52 7.80 8.44
CA ALA A 26 -7.44 6.36 8.37
C ALA A 26 -6.06 6.02 7.79
N GLY A 27 -5.15 5.54 8.65
CA GLY A 27 -3.88 5.01 8.20
C GLY A 27 -4.14 3.92 7.17
N PRO A 28 -3.21 3.69 6.22
CA PRO A 28 -3.38 2.61 5.27
C PRO A 28 -3.60 1.32 6.05
N VAL A 29 -4.78 0.73 5.91
CA VAL A 29 -5.08 -0.60 6.45
C VAL A 29 -4.03 -1.52 5.85
N HIS A 30 -3.19 -2.11 6.70
CA HIS A 30 -2.15 -3.05 6.30
C HIS A 30 -2.79 -4.27 5.64
N ALA A 31 -3.11 -4.17 4.36
CA ALA A 31 -3.74 -5.29 3.70
C ALA A 31 -2.70 -6.40 3.52
N SER A 32 -3.17 -7.60 3.86
CA SER A 32 -2.41 -8.83 3.98
C SER A 32 -2.64 -9.69 2.73
N VAL A 33 -1.85 -10.75 2.57
CA VAL A 33 -2.06 -11.75 1.50
C VAL A 33 -3.52 -12.25 1.45
N ALA A 34 -4.19 -12.37 2.60
CA ALA A 34 -5.57 -12.86 2.69
C ALA A 34 -6.56 -12.00 1.90
N GLU A 35 -6.33 -10.68 1.83
CA GLU A 35 -7.19 -9.72 1.13
C GLU A 35 -7.19 -9.90 -0.39
N CYS A 36 -6.33 -10.76 -0.94
CA CYS A 36 -6.31 -11.01 -2.36
C CYS A 36 -6.02 -12.46 -2.77
N THR A 37 -6.14 -13.38 -1.82
CA THR A 37 -6.20 -14.82 -2.10
C THR A 37 -7.64 -15.28 -2.22
N ASN A 38 -7.86 -16.42 -2.89
CA ASN A 38 -9.18 -17.06 -3.00
C ASN A 38 -10.28 -16.17 -3.60
N GLY A 39 -9.93 -15.20 -4.45
CA GLY A 39 -10.91 -14.28 -5.06
C GLY A 39 -11.25 -13.05 -4.21
N ALA A 40 -10.63 -12.88 -3.04
CA ALA A 40 -10.88 -11.72 -2.18
C ALA A 40 -10.62 -10.41 -2.94
N ASN A 41 -11.50 -9.44 -2.72
CA ASN A 41 -11.49 -8.12 -3.37
C ASN A 41 -11.38 -8.17 -4.91
N GLY A 42 -11.79 -9.26 -5.56
CA GLY A 42 -11.74 -9.42 -7.02
C GLY A 42 -10.38 -9.81 -7.59
N PHE A 43 -9.39 -10.09 -6.73
CA PHE A 43 -8.07 -10.52 -7.16
C PHE A 43 -8.10 -11.97 -7.65
N VAL A 44 -7.18 -12.29 -8.57
CA VAL A 44 -6.98 -13.63 -9.09
C VAL A 44 -5.55 -14.09 -8.86
N SER A 45 -5.39 -15.37 -8.51
CA SER A 45 -4.08 -15.99 -8.41
C SER A 45 -3.48 -16.20 -9.80
N ILE A 46 -2.18 -15.96 -9.91
CA ILE A 46 -1.42 -16.11 -11.16
C ILE A 46 -0.12 -16.88 -10.90
N PRO A 47 0.49 -17.50 -11.92
CA PRO A 47 1.80 -18.13 -11.78
C PRO A 47 2.87 -17.12 -11.35
N TYR A 48 3.76 -17.53 -10.45
CA TYR A 48 4.86 -16.73 -9.88
C TYR A 48 5.82 -16.12 -10.93
N ASN A 49 5.85 -16.69 -12.15
CA ASN A 49 6.70 -16.26 -13.24
C ASN A 49 5.94 -15.52 -14.36
N LYS A 50 4.63 -15.27 -14.20
CA LYS A 50 3.79 -14.60 -15.20
C LYS A 50 4.41 -13.27 -15.61
N SER A 51 4.46 -13.03 -16.92
CA SER A 51 4.93 -11.78 -17.52
C SER A 51 3.84 -11.16 -18.36
N GLY A 52 3.83 -9.83 -18.38
CA GLY A 52 3.00 -8.99 -19.24
C GLY A 52 3.80 -7.76 -19.68
N SER A 53 3.13 -6.77 -20.25
CA SER A 53 3.73 -5.49 -20.61
C SER A 53 4.11 -4.71 -19.36
N VAL A 54 5.38 -4.33 -19.23
CA VAL A 54 5.86 -3.51 -18.11
C VAL A 54 5.35 -2.08 -18.27
N LYS A 55 4.69 -1.54 -17.25
CA LYS A 55 4.18 -0.16 -17.22
C LYS A 55 5.10 0.79 -16.47
N THR A 56 5.65 0.33 -15.35
CA THR A 56 6.62 1.07 -14.56
C THR A 56 7.48 0.11 -13.76
N SER A 57 8.65 0.56 -13.32
CA SER A 57 9.60 -0.26 -12.55
C SER A 57 10.43 0.57 -11.60
N VAL A 58 10.95 -0.09 -10.56
CA VAL A 58 11.88 0.51 -9.60
C VAL A 58 12.99 -0.50 -9.26
N SER A 59 14.23 -0.03 -9.24
CA SER A 59 15.36 -0.85 -8.81
C SER A 59 15.46 -0.88 -7.28
N LEU A 60 15.61 -2.09 -6.74
CA LEU A 60 15.97 -2.34 -5.35
C LEU A 60 17.48 -2.56 -5.17
N GLY A 61 18.29 -2.35 -6.22
CA GLY A 61 19.69 -2.73 -6.28
C GLY A 61 19.86 -4.01 -7.10
N ARG A 62 20.02 -5.16 -6.44
CA ARG A 62 20.18 -6.48 -7.09
C ARG A 62 18.94 -7.00 -7.84
N THR A 63 17.78 -6.50 -7.47
CA THR A 63 16.48 -6.91 -8.03
C THR A 63 15.72 -5.70 -8.52
N THR A 64 14.77 -5.93 -9.41
CA THR A 64 13.86 -4.91 -9.94
C THR A 64 12.44 -5.35 -9.68
N VAL A 65 11.62 -4.43 -9.21
CA VAL A 65 10.18 -4.60 -9.09
C VAL A 65 9.51 -3.89 -10.25
N GLN A 66 8.60 -4.58 -10.92
CA GLN A 66 7.92 -4.14 -12.12
C GLN A 66 6.41 -4.26 -11.95
N LEU A 67 5.68 -3.24 -12.38
CA LEU A 67 4.25 -3.35 -12.59
C LEU A 67 4.02 -3.89 -14.00
N HIS A 68 3.41 -5.07 -14.09
CA HIS A 68 3.00 -5.67 -15.35
C HIS A 68 1.50 -5.52 -15.56
N VAL A 69 1.11 -5.42 -16.82
CA VAL A 69 -0.29 -5.52 -17.26
C VAL A 69 -0.38 -6.50 -18.43
N GLY A 70 -1.42 -7.32 -18.45
CA GLY A 70 -1.70 -8.17 -19.59
C GLY A 70 -2.93 -9.06 -19.41
N PRO A 71 -3.26 -9.85 -20.44
CA PRO A 71 -4.50 -10.60 -20.47
C PRO A 71 -4.48 -11.82 -19.55
N ILE A 72 -5.57 -11.98 -18.79
CA ILE A 72 -5.93 -13.16 -18.00
C ILE A 72 -7.42 -13.42 -18.23
N ASN A 73 -7.74 -14.58 -18.80
CA ASN A 73 -9.13 -14.98 -19.10
C ASN A 73 -9.92 -13.91 -19.89
N GLY A 74 -9.29 -13.26 -20.86
CA GLY A 74 -9.93 -12.29 -21.75
C GLY A 74 -10.10 -10.87 -21.22
N LYS A 75 -9.57 -10.55 -20.02
CA LYS A 75 -9.49 -9.18 -19.50
C LYS A 75 -8.06 -8.82 -19.14
N ASP A 76 -7.73 -7.54 -19.15
CA ASP A 76 -6.44 -7.06 -18.66
C ASP A 76 -6.42 -6.98 -17.14
N TYR A 77 -5.34 -7.50 -16.57
CA TYR A 77 -5.06 -7.43 -15.14
C TYR A 77 -3.70 -6.76 -14.91
N GLY A 78 -3.58 -6.04 -13.80
CA GLY A 78 -2.32 -5.53 -13.28
C GLY A 78 -1.78 -6.43 -12.17
N TRP A 79 -0.46 -6.64 -12.13
CA TRP A 79 0.23 -7.33 -11.03
C TRP A 79 1.67 -6.83 -10.87
N ALA A 80 2.20 -6.96 -9.65
CA ALA A 80 3.60 -6.71 -9.37
C ALA A 80 4.44 -7.97 -9.64
N LYS A 81 5.67 -7.77 -10.12
CA LYS A 81 6.66 -8.84 -10.30
C LYS A 81 8.02 -8.39 -9.80
N ILE A 82 8.72 -9.26 -9.06
CA ILE A 82 10.12 -9.06 -8.72
C ILE A 82 11.00 -9.99 -9.58
N THR A 83 12.08 -9.43 -10.14
CA THR A 83 13.01 -10.13 -11.03
C THR A 83 14.46 -9.68 -10.76
N GLY A 84 15.43 -10.28 -11.45
CA GLY A 84 16.85 -10.01 -11.29
C GLY A 84 17.53 -11.08 -10.43
N SER A 85 18.55 -10.69 -9.67
CA SER A 85 19.26 -11.60 -8.75
C SER A 85 18.50 -11.76 -7.44
N THR A 86 17.31 -12.35 -7.50
CA THR A 86 16.42 -12.57 -6.35
C THR A 86 17.01 -13.59 -5.37
N GLN A 87 16.66 -13.43 -4.11
CA GLN A 87 16.98 -14.37 -3.04
C GLN A 87 15.69 -14.81 -2.35
N ARG A 88 15.71 -16.02 -1.79
CA ARG A 88 14.64 -16.54 -0.95
C ARG A 88 14.38 -15.56 0.20
N GLY A 89 13.12 -15.17 0.33
CA GLY A 89 12.69 -14.17 1.31
C GLY A 89 12.60 -12.74 0.78
N ASP A 90 13.10 -12.45 -0.43
CA ASP A 90 12.77 -11.20 -1.11
C ASP A 90 11.26 -11.12 -1.31
N GLN A 91 10.67 -9.94 -1.15
CA GLN A 91 9.22 -9.75 -1.11
C GLN A 91 8.75 -8.88 -2.26
N VAL A 92 7.57 -9.22 -2.78
CA VAL A 92 6.84 -8.44 -3.78
C VAL A 92 5.37 -8.32 -3.37
N TRP A 93 4.76 -7.17 -3.65
CA TRP A 93 3.33 -6.93 -3.48
C TRP A 93 2.86 -5.86 -4.45
N MET A 94 1.54 -5.76 -4.60
CA MET A 94 0.91 -4.71 -5.38
C MET A 94 -0.01 -3.90 -4.46
N ASP A 95 0.09 -2.59 -4.53
CA ASP A 95 -0.92 -1.71 -3.97
C ASP A 95 -1.92 -1.36 -5.08
N TRP A 96 -3.20 -1.45 -4.76
CA TRP A 96 -4.31 -1.09 -5.63
C TRP A 96 -5.24 -0.11 -4.93
N THR A 97 -5.67 0.93 -5.64
CA THR A 97 -6.53 1.99 -5.11
C THR A 97 -7.68 2.26 -6.06
N THR A 98 -8.81 2.67 -5.48
CA THR A 98 -9.97 3.22 -6.19
C THR A 98 -10.19 4.70 -5.89
N THR A 99 -9.29 5.31 -5.11
CA THR A 99 -9.38 6.70 -4.62
C THR A 99 -8.23 7.57 -5.14
N GLY A 100 -7.52 7.12 -6.17
CA GLY A 100 -6.39 7.86 -6.75
C GLY A 100 -5.15 7.92 -5.85
N GLY A 101 -4.97 6.92 -4.98
CA GLY A 101 -3.80 6.80 -4.09
C GLY A 101 -4.02 7.33 -2.67
N ASN A 102 -5.17 7.97 -2.41
CA ASN A 102 -5.58 8.44 -1.08
C ASN A 102 -6.23 7.30 -0.28
N GLY A 103 -5.45 6.26 -0.01
CA GLY A 103 -5.90 4.98 0.52
C GLY A 103 -5.77 3.87 -0.52
N TRP A 104 -5.29 2.70 -0.10
CA TRP A 104 -5.10 1.57 -1.00
C TRP A 104 -5.21 0.26 -0.24
N LEU A 105 -5.54 -0.79 -1.00
CA LEU A 105 -5.41 -2.17 -0.58
C LEU A 105 -4.05 -2.68 -1.03
N GLN A 106 -3.19 -2.98 -0.07
CA GLN A 106 -1.97 -3.75 -0.25
C GLN A 106 -2.29 -5.24 -0.41
N CYS A 107 -2.03 -5.76 -1.59
CA CYS A 107 -2.18 -7.17 -1.88
C CYS A 107 -0.80 -7.81 -1.83
N GLY A 108 -0.50 -8.52 -0.71
CA GLY A 108 0.81 -9.10 -0.41
C GLY A 108 1.30 -8.80 1.03
N PRO A 109 2.59 -9.01 1.34
CA PRO A 109 3.68 -9.47 0.47
C PRO A 109 3.75 -10.99 0.24
N TRP A 110 4.24 -11.38 -0.93
CA TRP A 110 4.69 -12.76 -1.21
C TRP A 110 6.20 -12.82 -1.26
N SER A 111 6.73 -13.85 -0.61
CA SER A 111 8.16 -14.12 -0.55
C SER A 111 8.58 -14.98 -1.74
N VAL A 112 9.70 -14.63 -2.36
CA VAL A 112 10.45 -15.52 -3.27
C VAL A 112 10.81 -16.79 -2.51
N SER A 113 10.49 -17.95 -3.07
CA SER A 113 10.71 -19.26 -2.45
C SER A 113 12.09 -19.85 -2.76
N THR A 114 12.69 -19.47 -3.89
CA THR A 114 13.95 -20.03 -4.40
C THR A 114 14.82 -18.91 -4.98
N ASP A 115 16.11 -18.94 -4.66
CA ASP A 115 17.09 -17.99 -5.20
C ASP A 115 17.10 -17.99 -6.73
N GLY A 116 17.24 -16.81 -7.33
CA GLY A 116 17.23 -16.59 -8.78
C GLY A 116 15.85 -16.67 -9.45
N ASN A 117 14.82 -17.15 -8.75
CA ASN A 117 13.47 -17.22 -9.30
C ASN A 117 12.70 -15.93 -9.07
N PRO A 118 11.89 -15.48 -10.04
CA PRO A 118 10.99 -14.36 -9.85
C PRO A 118 9.85 -14.74 -8.90
N ASN A 119 9.08 -13.73 -8.49
CA ASN A 119 7.77 -13.95 -7.90
C ASN A 119 6.80 -12.85 -8.36
N THR A 120 5.50 -13.10 -8.23
CA THR A 120 4.43 -12.15 -8.57
C THR A 120 3.46 -11.98 -7.41
N SER A 121 2.78 -10.83 -7.37
CA SER A 121 1.56 -10.69 -6.60
C SER A 121 0.39 -11.46 -7.22
N ALA A 122 -0.73 -11.56 -6.51
CA ALA A 122 -2.03 -11.76 -7.16
C ALA A 122 -2.34 -10.56 -8.08
N ALA A 123 -3.23 -10.77 -9.05
CA ALA A 123 -3.55 -9.79 -10.07
C ALA A 123 -4.95 -9.19 -9.87
N GLN A 124 -5.13 -7.93 -10.22
CA GLN A 124 -6.42 -7.23 -10.16
C GLN A 124 -6.80 -6.69 -11.54
N VAL A 125 -8.09 -6.70 -11.88
CA VAL A 125 -8.57 -6.22 -13.18
C VAL A 125 -8.23 -4.75 -13.37
N VAL A 126 -7.80 -4.38 -14.57
CA VAL A 126 -7.57 -2.97 -14.93
C VAL A 126 -8.88 -2.31 -15.33
N ASN A 127 -9.08 -1.07 -14.87
CA ASN A 127 -10.19 -0.23 -15.30
C ASN A 127 -9.66 1.05 -15.95
N TYR A 128 -9.44 1.00 -17.28
CA TYR A 128 -8.88 2.11 -18.05
C TYR A 128 -9.77 3.37 -18.11
N SER A 129 -11.06 3.25 -17.79
CA SER A 129 -12.00 4.37 -17.81
C SER A 129 -12.07 5.13 -16.48
N ASN A 130 -11.39 4.66 -15.43
CA ASN A 130 -11.40 5.28 -14.11
C ASN A 130 -10.00 5.74 -13.71
N SER A 131 -9.77 7.06 -13.70
CA SER A 131 -8.48 7.66 -13.31
C SER A 131 -8.13 7.51 -11.83
N GLN A 132 -9.06 7.08 -10.99
CA GLN A 132 -8.81 6.78 -9.58
C GLN A 132 -8.43 5.31 -9.36
N TRP A 133 -8.55 4.47 -10.41
CA TRP A 133 -8.21 3.05 -10.39
C TRP A 133 -6.74 2.87 -10.73
N LEU A 134 -5.88 2.95 -9.71
CA LEU A 134 -4.44 2.96 -9.91
C LEU A 134 -3.77 1.76 -9.24
N PHE A 135 -2.57 1.46 -9.74
CA PHE A 135 -1.71 0.41 -9.23
C PHE A 135 -0.30 0.92 -9.01
N ARG A 136 0.40 0.36 -8.02
CA ARG A 136 1.86 0.45 -7.97
C ARG A 136 2.44 -0.88 -7.53
N ALA A 137 3.59 -1.21 -8.10
CA ALA A 137 4.33 -2.41 -7.73
C ALA A 137 5.34 -2.06 -6.64
N CYS A 138 5.40 -2.87 -5.61
CA CYS A 138 6.29 -2.68 -4.48
C CYS A 138 7.06 -3.96 -4.16
N GLY A 139 8.23 -3.79 -3.56
CA GLY A 139 9.01 -4.91 -3.09
C GLY A 139 10.11 -4.51 -2.13
N LYS A 140 10.73 -5.52 -1.55
CA LYS A 140 11.75 -5.38 -0.53
C LYS A 140 12.71 -6.55 -0.63
N GLN A 141 14.02 -6.27 -0.61
CA GLN A 141 15.04 -7.31 -0.49
C GLN A 141 15.15 -7.78 0.96
N VAL A 142 15.58 -9.01 1.20
CA VAL A 142 15.93 -9.45 2.56
C VAL A 142 16.94 -8.48 3.19
N GLY A 143 16.62 -7.95 4.37
CA GLY A 143 17.44 -6.95 5.07
C GLY A 143 17.44 -5.54 4.46
N GLY A 144 16.71 -5.31 3.37
CA GLY A 144 16.62 -4.01 2.71
C GLY A 144 15.35 -3.21 3.04
N THR A 145 15.28 -1.99 2.52
CA THR A 145 14.11 -1.11 2.63
C THR A 145 13.12 -1.37 1.50
N SER A 146 11.82 -1.26 1.81
CA SER A 146 10.76 -1.32 0.81
C SER A 146 10.86 -0.16 -0.18
N LYS A 147 10.65 -0.43 -1.47
CA LYS A 147 10.41 0.61 -2.48
C LYS A 147 9.21 0.25 -3.34
N CYS A 148 8.56 1.28 -3.86
CA CYS A 148 7.44 1.17 -4.78
C CYS A 148 7.70 1.97 -6.04
N THR A 149 7.08 1.56 -7.14
CA THR A 149 6.94 2.41 -8.32
C THR A 149 6.03 3.60 -8.02
N GLY A 150 5.99 4.57 -8.94
CA GLY A 150 4.87 5.51 -8.99
C GLY A 150 3.54 4.80 -9.27
N TRP A 151 2.44 5.50 -9.03
CA TRP A 151 1.10 5.05 -9.41
C TRP A 151 0.92 5.08 -10.94
N TRP A 152 0.30 4.03 -11.48
CA TRP A 152 -0.11 3.90 -12.88
C TRP A 152 -1.58 3.56 -12.98
#